data_AF-A0A3L6JIW8-F1
#
_entry.id   AF-A0A3L6JIW8-F1
#
_cell.length_a   1.000
_cell.length_b   1.000
_cell.length_c   1.000
_cell.angle_alpha   90.00
_cell.angle_beta   90.00
_cell.angle_gamma   90.00
#
_symmetry.space_group_name_H-M   'P 1'
#
loop_
_entity.id
_entity.type
_entity.pdbx_description
1 polymer ?
#
loop_
_entity_poly.entity_id
_entity_poly.type
_entity_poly.pdbx_seq_one_letter_code
_entity_poly.pdbx_strand_id
1 'polypeptide(L)'
;MQLTIDLASFANLSTSVFSITIAVFLISVWVRQKNHLYTDLPLLFGVMFMAQALNSIVRTLPTLGIIEASLLLFRLRTLVILAVVFPLALVVLHIWLPRIRDKYSRVLGVLAAYWIVVTTLAPSEDLIMLLCIPILLVLDLAMIVTFSITWKTGRLKEVRSSLMVLAFL
;
A
#
# COMPACT_ATOMS: atom_id res chain seq x y z
N MET A 1 18.22 20.15 14.29
CA MET A 1 16.81 19.81 14.10
C MET A 1 16.30 20.19 12.71
N GLN A 2 16.62 21.39 12.20
CA GLN A 2 16.30 21.78 10.81
C GLN A 2 16.92 20.82 9.77
N LEU A 3 18.24 20.64 9.81
CA LEU A 3 18.98 19.78 8.87
C LEU A 3 18.47 18.33 8.83
N THR A 4 18.05 17.78 9.98
CA THR A 4 17.43 16.44 10.06
C THR A 4 16.05 16.38 9.41
N ILE A 5 15.24 17.43 9.54
CA ILE A 5 13.92 17.54 8.91
C ILE A 5 14.08 17.69 7.39
N ASP A 6 15.06 18.48 6.96
CA ASP A 6 15.35 18.72 5.54
C ASP A 6 15.84 17.44 4.86
N LEU A 7 16.78 16.72 5.49
CA LEU A 7 17.25 15.41 5.01
C LEU A 7 16.13 14.38 4.95
N ALA A 8 15.27 14.31 5.98
CA ALA A 8 14.15 13.37 6.00
C ALA A 8 13.11 13.69 4.93
N SER A 9 12.82 14.97 4.70
CA SER A 9 11.89 15.42 3.66
C SER A 9 12.44 15.15 2.26
N PHE A 10 13.72 15.43 2.05
CA PHE A 10 14.43 15.11 0.81
C PHE A 10 14.40 13.60 0.53
N ALA A 11 14.77 12.77 1.52
CA ALA A 11 14.74 11.31 1.39
C ALA A 11 13.34 10.80 1.06
N ASN A 12 12.29 11.28 1.76
CA ASN A 12 10.90 10.91 1.48
C ASN A 12 10.47 11.27 0.06
N LEU A 13 10.86 12.45 -0.44
CA LEU A 13 10.58 12.87 -1.81
C LEU A 13 11.31 11.99 -2.83
N SER A 14 12.59 11.72 -2.62
CA SER A 14 13.38 10.82 -3.48
C SER A 14 12.76 9.42 -3.55
N THR A 15 12.39 8.84 -2.39
CA THR A 15 11.70 7.55 -2.33
C THR A 15 10.35 7.60 -3.05
N SER A 16 9.62 8.71 -2.96
CA SER A 16 8.33 8.88 -3.65
C SER A 16 8.51 8.91 -5.16
N VAL A 17 9.50 9.65 -5.67
CA VAL A 17 9.83 9.71 -7.11
C VAL A 17 10.25 8.33 -7.63
N PHE A 18 11.08 7.63 -6.87
CA PHE A 18 11.49 6.27 -7.22
C PHE A 18 10.31 5.30 -7.24
N SER A 19 9.44 5.37 -6.23
CA SER A 19 8.21 4.57 -6.15
C SER A 19 7.26 4.83 -7.32
N ILE A 20 7.10 6.09 -7.74
CA ILE A 20 6.32 6.45 -8.95
C ILE A 20 6.94 5.82 -10.19
N THR A 21 8.27 5.88 -10.32
CA THR A 21 8.99 5.33 -11.46
C THR A 21 8.78 3.82 -11.57
N ILE A 22 8.91 3.10 -10.45
CA ILE A 22 8.61 1.66 -10.39
C ILE A 22 7.14 1.39 -10.69
N ALA A 23 6.22 2.16 -10.10
CA ALA A 23 4.79 1.98 -10.30
C ALA A 23 4.40 2.10 -11.78
N VAL A 24 4.87 3.16 -12.45
CA VAL A 24 4.64 3.39 -13.88
C VAL A 24 5.23 2.26 -14.72
N PHE A 25 6.44 1.79 -14.39
CA PHE A 25 7.06 0.67 -15.08
C PHE A 25 6.21 -0.61 -14.96
N LEU A 26 5.81 -0.98 -13.74
CA LEU A 26 5.04 -2.20 -13.48
C LEU A 26 3.65 -2.17 -14.12
N ILE A 27 2.95 -1.03 -14.03
CA ILE A 27 1.64 -0.85 -14.69
C ILE A 27 1.81 -0.92 -16.20
N SER A 28 2.86 -0.32 -16.76
CA SER A 28 3.15 -0.39 -18.20
C SER A 28 3.43 -1.82 -18.65
N VAL A 29 4.17 -2.60 -17.86
CA VAL A 29 4.40 -4.03 -18.11
C VAL A 29 3.07 -4.79 -18.11
N TRP A 30 2.17 -4.52 -17.15
CA TRP A 30 0.85 -5.15 -17.10
C TRP A 30 0.01 -4.80 -18.34
N VAL A 31 -0.10 -3.52 -18.71
CA VAL A 31 -0.87 -3.07 -19.89
C VAL A 31 -0.40 -3.75 -21.18
N ARG A 32 0.91 -4.03 -21.31
CA ARG A 32 1.49 -4.67 -22.50
C ARG A 32 1.27 -6.18 -22.58
N GLN A 33 0.71 -6.83 -21.56
CA GLN A 33 0.42 -8.27 -21.60
C GLN A 33 -0.80 -8.56 -22.49
N LYS A 34 -0.81 -9.73 -23.15
CA LYS A 34 -1.93 -10.11 -24.04
C LYS A 34 -3.18 -10.55 -23.27
N ASN A 35 -3.01 -11.14 -22.09
CA ASN A 35 -4.09 -11.58 -21.22
C ASN A 35 -3.93 -10.86 -19.89
N HIS A 36 -4.84 -9.94 -19.57
CA HIS A 36 -4.80 -9.18 -18.33
C HIS A 36 -5.62 -9.89 -17.25
N LEU A 37 -5.03 -10.06 -16.06
CA LEU A 37 -5.78 -10.37 -14.86
C LEU A 37 -5.64 -9.20 -13.87
N TYR A 38 -6.75 -8.80 -13.26
CA TYR A 38 -6.75 -7.73 -12.24
C TYR A 38 -6.03 -8.12 -10.94
N THR A 39 -5.61 -9.37 -10.82
CA THR A 39 -4.86 -9.92 -9.69
C THR A 39 -3.38 -10.14 -10.03
N ASP A 40 -2.92 -9.67 -11.19
CA ASP A 40 -1.52 -9.82 -11.59
C ASP A 40 -0.59 -9.02 -10.69
N LEU A 41 0.54 -9.64 -10.30
CA LEU A 41 1.53 -9.03 -9.41
C LEU A 41 2.02 -7.65 -9.89
N PRO A 42 2.34 -7.43 -11.18
CA PRO A 42 2.76 -6.11 -11.65
C PRO A 42 1.70 -5.03 -11.43
N LEU A 43 0.41 -5.35 -11.60
CA LEU A 43 -0.65 -4.39 -11.34
C LEU A 43 -0.78 -4.12 -9.83
N LEU A 44 -0.83 -5.17 -9.01
CA LEU A 44 -0.98 -5.04 -7.56
C LEU A 44 0.16 -4.23 -6.94
N PHE A 45 1.41 -4.57 -7.26
CA PHE A 45 2.57 -3.81 -6.78
C PHE A 45 2.63 -2.41 -7.37
N GLY A 46 2.28 -2.24 -8.66
CA GLY A 46 2.25 -0.92 -9.29
C GLY A 46 1.27 0.04 -8.60
N VAL A 47 0.07 -0.44 -8.27
CA VAL A 47 -0.93 0.34 -7.52
C VAL A 47 -0.44 0.64 -6.11
N MET A 48 0.14 -0.33 -5.41
CA MET A 48 0.69 -0.13 -4.07
C MET A 48 1.80 0.93 -4.05
N PHE A 49 2.78 0.85 -4.96
CA PHE A 49 3.87 1.83 -5.05
C PHE A 49 3.35 3.23 -5.39
N MET A 50 2.39 3.33 -6.31
CA MET A 50 1.77 4.61 -6.65
C MET A 50 1.05 5.23 -5.43
N ALA A 51 0.23 4.45 -4.75
CA ALA A 51 -0.50 4.90 -3.57
C ALA A 51 0.45 5.28 -2.42
N GLN A 52 1.52 4.51 -2.21
CA GLN A 52 2.54 4.82 -1.22
C GLN A 52 3.28 6.12 -1.54
N ALA A 53 3.64 6.35 -2.81
CA ALA A 53 4.26 7.59 -3.24
C ALA A 53 3.34 8.80 -3.02
N LEU A 54 2.06 8.69 -3.40
CA LEU A 54 1.07 9.74 -3.18
C LEU A 54 0.90 10.03 -1.68
N ASN A 55 0.80 9.00 -0.85
CA ASN A 55 0.72 9.14 0.60
C ASN A 55 1.97 9.84 1.18
N SER A 56 3.17 9.49 0.70
CA SER A 56 4.42 10.12 1.13
C SER A 56 4.52 11.58 0.70
N ILE A 57 4.08 11.93 -0.52
CA ILE A 57 4.02 13.32 -1.00
C ILE A 57 3.05 14.12 -0.13
N VAL A 58 1.81 13.64 0.04
CA VAL A 58 0.79 14.32 0.85
C VAL A 58 1.24 14.52 2.29
N ARG A 59 1.97 13.55 2.87
CA ARG A 59 2.55 13.66 4.21
C ARG A 59 3.68 14.69 4.29
N THR A 60 4.45 14.88 3.21
CA THR A 60 5.62 15.75 3.20
C THR A 60 5.25 17.22 2.93
N LEU A 61 4.09 17.50 2.31
CA LEU A 61 3.64 18.86 2.03
C LEU A 61 3.48 19.71 3.31
N PRO A 62 2.87 19.23 4.41
CA PRO A 62 2.80 19.98 5.66
C PRO A 62 4.14 20.16 6.36
N THR A 63 5.03 19.16 6.30
CA THR A 63 6.36 19.28 6.92
C THR A 63 7.23 20.32 6.22
N LEU A 64 6.98 20.60 4.94
CA LEU A 64 7.64 21.66 4.17
C LEU A 64 6.97 23.03 4.34
N GLY A 65 5.86 23.12 5.07
CA GLY A 65 5.10 24.37 5.24
C GLY A 65 4.34 24.82 3.98
N ILE A 66 4.17 23.93 2.98
CA ILE A 66 3.46 24.25 1.73
C ILE A 66 1.94 24.26 1.96
N ILE A 67 1.44 23.33 2.78
CA ILE A 67 0.02 23.18 3.12
C ILE A 67 -0.11 23.02 4.64
N GLU A 68 -1.11 23.63 5.25
CA GLU A 68 -1.37 23.43 6.68
C GLU A 68 -1.86 22.00 6.98
N ALA A 69 -1.39 21.43 8.09
CA ALA A 69 -1.92 20.16 8.58
C ALA A 69 -3.40 20.33 8.95
N SER A 70 -4.26 19.49 8.38
CA SER A 70 -5.70 19.53 8.64
C SER A 70 -6.29 18.13 8.61
N LEU A 71 -7.39 17.96 9.35
CA LEU A 71 -8.15 16.72 9.36
C LEU A 71 -8.59 16.31 7.94
N LEU A 72 -8.91 17.27 7.08
CA LEU A 72 -9.29 17.00 5.70
C LEU A 72 -8.14 16.38 4.90
N LEU A 73 -6.93 16.93 5.04
CA LEU A 73 -5.72 16.38 4.42
C LEU A 73 -5.43 14.98 4.95
N PHE A 74 -5.61 14.76 6.26
CA PHE A 74 -5.45 13.46 6.90
C PHE A 74 -6.46 12.42 6.37
N ARG A 75 -7.73 12.81 6.20
CA ARG A 75 -8.77 11.94 5.62
C ARG A 75 -8.45 11.55 4.18
N LEU A 76 -8.02 12.51 3.36
CA LEU A 76 -7.61 12.25 1.97
C LEU A 76 -6.42 11.28 1.94
N ARG A 77 -5.41 11.51 2.77
CA ARG A 77 -4.26 10.61 2.91
C ARG A 77 -4.70 9.20 3.30
N THR A 78 -5.63 9.09 4.24
CA THR A 78 -6.13 7.79 4.69
C THR A 78 -6.92 7.07 3.60
N LEU A 79 -7.63 7.79 2.73
CA LEU A 79 -8.27 7.21 1.54
C LEU A 79 -7.23 6.72 0.51
N VAL A 80 -6.12 7.45 0.33
CA VAL A 80 -5.02 6.99 -0.53
C VAL A 80 -4.43 5.67 -0.01
N ILE A 81 -4.31 5.51 1.31
CA ILE A 81 -3.81 4.26 1.93
C ILE A 81 -4.71 3.06 1.62
N LEU A 82 -6.01 3.26 1.38
CA LEU A 82 -6.91 2.17 0.96
C LEU A 82 -6.42 1.47 -0.30
N ALA A 83 -5.79 2.19 -1.23
CA ALA A 83 -5.22 1.62 -2.46
C ALA A 83 -3.97 0.77 -2.20
N VAL A 84 -3.35 0.85 -1.02
CA VAL A 84 -2.30 -0.08 -0.56
C VAL A 84 -2.91 -1.28 0.15
N VAL A 85 -3.87 -1.01 1.05
CA VAL A 85 -4.55 -2.02 1.89
C VAL A 85 -5.28 -3.05 1.04
N PHE A 86 -5.94 -2.62 -0.03
CA PHE A 86 -6.81 -3.47 -0.83
C PHE A 86 -6.04 -4.56 -1.60
N PRO A 87 -4.97 -4.25 -2.37
CA PRO A 87 -4.09 -5.26 -2.94
C PRO A 87 -3.50 -6.21 -1.89
N LEU A 88 -3.06 -5.67 -0.76
CA LEU A 88 -2.39 -6.45 0.27
C LEU A 88 -3.37 -7.42 0.96
N ALA A 89 -4.59 -6.98 1.26
CA ALA A 89 -5.68 -7.85 1.73
C ALA A 89 -6.04 -8.94 0.71
N LEU A 90 -6.09 -8.60 -0.58
CA LEU A 90 -6.36 -9.57 -1.64
C LEU A 90 -5.27 -10.66 -1.71
N VAL A 91 -3.99 -10.29 -1.58
CA VAL A 91 -2.86 -11.23 -1.52
C VAL A 91 -2.95 -12.12 -0.28
N VAL A 92 -3.18 -11.52 0.90
CA VAL A 92 -3.33 -12.28 2.16
C VAL A 92 -4.49 -13.27 2.06
N LEU A 93 -5.64 -12.86 1.54
CA LEU A 93 -6.79 -13.76 1.33
C LEU A 93 -6.45 -14.92 0.39
N HIS A 94 -5.78 -14.65 -0.74
CA HIS A 94 -5.38 -15.70 -1.69
C HIS A 94 -4.44 -16.74 -1.07
N ILE A 95 -3.53 -16.30 -0.20
CA ILE A 95 -2.50 -17.16 0.39
C ILE A 95 -3.03 -17.90 1.61
N TRP A 96 -3.66 -17.19 2.55
CA TRP A 96 -4.06 -17.74 3.84
C TRP A 96 -5.42 -18.41 3.81
N LEU A 97 -6.32 -17.96 2.92
CA LEU A 97 -7.71 -18.37 2.92
C LEU A 97 -8.24 -18.83 1.54
N PRO A 98 -7.50 -19.73 0.83
CA PRO A 98 -7.85 -20.15 -0.53
C PRO A 98 -9.23 -20.81 -0.64
N ARG A 99 -9.76 -21.36 0.46
CA ARG A 99 -11.05 -22.07 0.52
C ARG A 99 -12.27 -21.18 0.34
N ILE A 100 -12.15 -19.86 0.54
CA ILE A 100 -13.29 -18.92 0.49
C ILE A 100 -13.23 -17.97 -0.71
N ARG A 101 -12.62 -18.40 -1.82
CA ARG A 101 -12.39 -17.59 -3.02
C ARG A 101 -13.63 -16.84 -3.51
N ASP A 102 -14.81 -17.47 -3.45
CA ASP A 102 -16.08 -16.88 -3.89
C ASP A 102 -16.53 -15.69 -3.03
N LYS A 103 -15.99 -15.56 -1.82
CA LYS A 103 -16.35 -14.51 -0.85
C LYS A 103 -15.32 -13.37 -0.79
N TYR A 104 -14.23 -13.43 -1.55
CA TYR A 104 -13.20 -12.38 -1.52
C TYR A 104 -13.75 -10.99 -1.83
N SER A 105 -14.63 -10.89 -2.83
CA SER A 105 -15.27 -9.62 -3.19
C SER A 105 -16.11 -9.05 -2.05
N ARG A 106 -16.79 -9.90 -1.28
CA ARG A 106 -17.57 -9.47 -0.10
C ARG A 106 -16.67 -9.00 1.03
N VAL A 107 -15.59 -9.74 1.33
CA VAL A 107 -14.63 -9.36 2.37
C VAL A 107 -13.97 -8.02 2.03
N LEU A 108 -13.51 -7.87 0.79
CA LEU A 108 -12.91 -6.63 0.30
C LEU A 108 -13.91 -5.48 0.25
N GLY A 109 -15.17 -5.75 -0.10
CA GLY A 109 -16.25 -4.75 -0.06
C GLY A 109 -16.54 -4.27 1.36
N VAL A 110 -16.60 -5.19 2.34
CA VAL A 110 -16.77 -4.84 3.76
C VAL A 110 -15.58 -4.04 4.27
N LEU A 111 -14.35 -4.43 3.91
CA LEU A 111 -13.14 -3.70 4.27
C LEU A 111 -13.14 -2.28 3.70
N ALA A 112 -13.46 -2.12 2.42
CA ALA A 112 -13.54 -0.82 1.77
C ALA A 112 -14.65 0.05 2.38
N ALA A 113 -15.83 -0.53 2.64
CA ALA A 113 -16.93 0.17 3.29
C ALA A 113 -16.54 0.63 4.69
N TYR A 114 -15.97 -0.25 5.51
CA TYR A 114 -15.44 0.09 6.83
C TYR A 114 -14.44 1.25 6.74
N TRP A 115 -13.48 1.16 5.83
CA TRP A 115 -12.44 2.18 5.68
C TRP A 115 -13.01 3.55 5.32
N ILE A 116 -13.94 3.60 4.36
CA ILE A 116 -14.60 4.84 3.92
C ILE A 116 -15.45 5.42 5.06
N VAL A 117 -16.21 4.58 5.77
CA VAL A 117 -17.05 5.00 6.90
C VAL A 117 -16.18 5.61 8.00
N VAL A 118 -15.10 4.93 8.40
CA VAL A 118 -14.18 5.42 9.43
C VAL A 118 -13.52 6.73 8.99
N THR A 119 -13.01 6.80 7.77
CA THR A 119 -12.32 8.02 7.29
C THR A 119 -13.24 9.22 7.13
N THR A 120 -14.50 9.03 6.76
CA THR A 120 -15.43 10.15 6.53
C THR A 120 -16.14 10.61 7.80
N LEU A 121 -16.49 9.69 8.71
CA LEU A 121 -17.31 9.99 9.88
C LEU A 121 -16.51 10.24 11.16
N ALA A 122 -15.25 9.81 11.25
CA ALA A 122 -14.46 10.02 12.46
C ALA A 122 -14.21 11.52 12.72
N PRO A 123 -14.41 12.01 13.97
CA PRO A 123 -14.29 13.43 14.31
C PRO A 123 -12.84 13.90 14.53
N SER A 124 -11.88 12.98 14.62
CA SER A 124 -10.47 13.28 14.95
C SER A 124 -9.50 12.33 14.25
N GLU A 125 -8.26 12.77 14.07
CA GLU A 125 -7.19 11.97 13.48
C GLU A 125 -6.88 10.74 14.34
N ASP A 126 -6.85 10.91 15.66
CA ASP A 126 -6.59 9.83 16.62
C ASP A 126 -7.60 8.68 16.50
N LEU A 127 -8.88 8.99 16.28
CA LEU A 127 -9.90 7.95 16.12
C LEU A 127 -9.72 7.19 14.80
N ILE A 128 -9.36 7.88 13.72
CA ILE A 128 -9.04 7.24 12.44
C ILE A 128 -7.82 6.32 12.61
N MET A 129 -6.77 6.81 13.28
CA MET A 129 -5.57 6.01 13.56
C MET A 129 -5.89 4.78 14.39
N LEU A 130 -6.63 4.94 15.49
CA LEU A 130 -7.03 3.84 16.37
C LEU A 130 -7.79 2.73 15.64
N LEU A 131 -8.62 3.10 14.66
CA LEU A 131 -9.49 2.16 13.91
C LEU A 131 -8.83 1.57 12.66
N CYS A 132 -7.90 2.28 12.02
CA CYS A 132 -7.22 1.83 10.80
C CYS A 132 -5.89 1.10 11.07
N ILE A 133 -5.12 1.52 12.08
CA ILE A 133 -3.80 0.92 12.38
C ILE A 133 -3.89 -0.58 12.69
N PRO A 134 -4.86 -1.08 13.49
CA PRO A 134 -4.95 -2.52 13.76
C PRO A 134 -5.12 -3.36 12.49
N ILE A 135 -5.86 -2.86 11.50
CA ILE A 135 -6.03 -3.54 10.21
C ILE A 135 -4.70 -3.62 9.46
N LEU A 136 -3.98 -2.49 9.39
CA LEU A 136 -2.65 -2.44 8.77
C LEU A 136 -1.70 -3.42 9.45
N LEU A 137 -1.65 -3.41 10.78
CA LEU A 137 -0.79 -4.32 11.56
C LEU A 137 -1.09 -5.79 11.28
N VAL A 138 -2.36 -6.20 11.27
CA VAL A 138 -2.74 -7.60 10.99
C VAL A 138 -2.30 -8.01 9.58
N LEU A 139 -2.54 -7.13 8.62
CA LEU A 139 -2.21 -7.35 7.22
C LEU A 139 -0.69 -7.42 7.00
N ASP A 140 0.07 -6.50 7.60
CA ASP A 140 1.54 -6.47 7.54
C ASP A 140 2.15 -7.70 8.22
N LEU A 141 1.62 -8.10 9.39
CA LEU A 141 2.04 -9.34 10.07
C LEU A 141 1.79 -10.56 9.20
N ALA A 142 0.61 -10.67 8.57
CA ALA A 142 0.31 -11.76 7.67
C ALA A 142 1.29 -11.81 6.49
N MET A 143 1.66 -10.65 5.93
CA MET A 143 2.67 -10.56 4.87
C MET A 143 4.07 -10.94 5.34
N ILE A 144 4.52 -10.47 6.50
CA ILE A 144 5.82 -10.83 7.08
C ILE A 144 5.90 -12.34 7.33
N VAL A 145 4.85 -12.93 7.91
CA VAL A 145 4.79 -14.37 8.15
C VAL A 145 4.82 -15.14 6.82
N THR A 146 4.04 -14.69 5.83
CA THR A 146 4.03 -15.28 4.48
C THR A 146 5.43 -15.26 3.87
N PHE A 147 6.09 -14.11 3.89
CA PHE A 147 7.40 -13.92 3.30
C PHE A 147 8.47 -14.73 4.04
N SER A 148 8.39 -14.80 5.38
CA SER A 148 9.30 -15.61 6.20
C SER A 148 9.18 -17.10 5.87
N ILE A 149 7.96 -17.60 5.66
CA ILE A 149 7.71 -19.00 5.28
C ILE A 149 8.19 -19.27 3.85
N THR A 150 7.88 -18.39 2.89
CA THR A 150 8.32 -18.57 1.48
C THR A 150 9.83 -18.48 1.34
N TRP A 151 10.49 -17.64 2.13
CA TRP A 151 11.96 -17.57 2.25
C TRP A 151 12.52 -18.89 2.78
N LYS A 152 12.01 -19.35 3.94
CA LYS A 152 12.47 -20.60 4.57
C LYS A 152 12.24 -21.84 3.70
N THR A 153 11.18 -21.86 2.90
CA THR A 153 10.85 -22.98 2.00
C THR A 153 11.54 -22.91 0.63
N GLY A 154 12.33 -21.86 0.35
CA GLY A 154 13.06 -21.73 -0.91
C GLY A 154 12.19 -21.49 -2.16
N ARG A 155 10.88 -21.28 -1.98
CA ARG A 155 9.90 -21.08 -3.06
C ARG A 155 10.00 -19.71 -3.73
N LEU A 156 10.77 -18.78 -3.15
CA LEU A 156 11.03 -17.47 -3.76
C LEU A 156 11.79 -17.56 -5.10
N LYS A 157 12.42 -18.69 -5.42
CA LYS A 157 13.04 -18.90 -6.74
C LYS A 157 12.01 -19.01 -7.87
N GLU A 158 10.77 -19.40 -7.57
CA GLU A 158 9.69 -19.55 -8.56
C GLU A 158 8.95 -18.22 -8.85
N VAL A 159 8.92 -17.31 -7.87
CA VAL A 159 8.38 -15.95 -8.04
C VAL A 159 9.46 -15.10 -8.69
N ARG A 160 9.44 -14.98 -10.03
CA ARG A 160 10.35 -14.18 -10.88
C ARG A 160 11.15 -13.13 -10.07
N SER A 161 12.33 -13.53 -9.58
CA SER A 161 13.04 -12.79 -8.53
C SER A 161 13.48 -11.39 -8.99
N SER A 162 13.56 -11.16 -10.30
CA SER A 162 13.86 -9.86 -10.88
C SER A 162 12.85 -8.77 -10.52
N LEU A 163 11.57 -9.10 -10.30
CA LEU A 163 10.54 -8.12 -9.92
C LEU A 163 10.49 -7.85 -8.41
N MET A 164 10.80 -8.85 -7.57
CA MET A 164 10.85 -8.68 -6.11
C MET A 164 12.08 -7.90 -5.66
N VAL A 165 13.23 -8.09 -6.31
CA VAL A 165 14.46 -7.33 -5.98
C VAL A 165 14.28 -5.85 -6.31
N LEU A 166 13.54 -5.52 -7.37
CA LEU A 166 13.17 -4.13 -7.71
C LEU A 166 12.12 -3.51 -6.78
N ALA A 167 11.34 -4.33 -6.06
CA ALA A 167 10.32 -3.88 -5.12
C ALA A 167 10.87 -3.65 -3.70
N PHE A 168 12.05 -4.19 -3.39
CA PHE A 168 12.73 -4.06 -2.09
C PHE A 168 13.93 -3.09 -2.10
N LEU A 169 14.39 -2.68 -3.29
CA LEU A 169 15.29 -1.54 -3.49
C LEU A 169 14.49 -0.24 -3.56
#